data_AF-A0A5H2XVB8-F1
#
_entry.id   AF-A0A5H2XVB8-F1
#
_cell.length_a   1.000
_cell.length_b   1.000
_cell.length_c   1.000
_cell.angle_alpha   90.00
_cell.angle_beta   90.00
_cell.angle_gamma   90.00
#
_symmetry.space_group_name_H-M   'P 1'
#
loop_
_entity.id
_entity.type
_entity.pdbx_description
1 polymer ?
#
loop_
_entity_poly.entity_id
_entity_poly.type
_entity_poly.pdbx_seq_one_letter_code
_entity_poly.pdbx_strand_id
1 'polypeptide(L)'
;SHKYLLCGEKRKKQQVGWKIRKSLLNFVNGKVPPCGMDWQNVYKVYTPFMLTKYKHWVAVMIDLVLCEIKVYDSKVSLIPDDIVKEELAPLSITLPNLLNTIDFYEEGVYANNCSRDWWCPWPIERVDVPQQSNEGDCGMFVLKYIELFSAKLPLATCTSQNMPFFRLKLAAEITRGDAYFP
;
A
#
# COMPACT_ATOMS: atom_id res chain seq x y z
N SER A 1 -25.10 -15.38 4.68
CA SER A 1 -24.79 -16.67 5.32
C SER A 1 -24.16 -17.69 4.36
N HIS A 2 -24.72 -17.98 3.17
CA HIS A 2 -24.22 -19.05 2.29
C HIS A 2 -22.86 -18.80 1.60
N LYS A 3 -22.54 -17.56 1.16
CA LYS A 3 -21.21 -17.24 0.58
C LYS A 3 -20.05 -17.37 1.58
N TYR A 4 -20.35 -17.20 2.87
CA TYR A 4 -19.39 -17.19 3.97
C TYR A 4 -18.89 -18.60 4.32
N LEU A 5 -19.82 -19.56 4.41
CA LEU A 5 -19.50 -20.99 4.58
C LEU A 5 -18.64 -21.53 3.42
N LEU A 6 -18.98 -21.13 2.19
CA LEU A 6 -18.22 -21.51 0.98
C LEU A 6 -16.79 -20.96 0.95
N CYS A 7 -16.54 -19.77 1.53
CA CYS A 7 -15.19 -19.21 1.64
C CYS A 7 -14.37 -19.94 2.72
N GLY A 8 -14.98 -20.19 3.90
CA GLY A 8 -14.33 -20.90 5.01
C GLY A 8 -13.95 -22.35 4.69
N GLU A 9 -14.83 -23.11 4.04
CA GLU A 9 -14.60 -24.53 3.70
C GLU A 9 -13.59 -24.71 2.56
N LYS A 10 -13.62 -23.85 1.52
CA LYS A 10 -12.63 -23.87 0.44
C LYS A 10 -11.22 -23.54 0.94
N ARG A 11 -11.08 -22.70 1.98
CA ARG A 11 -9.78 -22.27 2.48
C ARG A 11 -9.17 -23.16 3.56
N LYS A 12 -9.95 -23.87 4.39
CA LYS A 12 -9.39 -24.93 5.26
C LYS A 12 -8.61 -25.98 4.45
N LYS A 13 -9.00 -26.22 3.19
CA LYS A 13 -8.26 -27.07 2.25
C LYS A 13 -7.06 -26.37 1.59
N GLN A 14 -7.05 -25.05 1.50
CA GLN A 14 -6.03 -24.26 0.79
C GLN A 14 -4.91 -23.75 1.71
N GLN A 15 -5.22 -23.34 2.96
CA GLN A 15 -4.27 -22.84 3.96
C GLN A 15 -3.20 -23.87 4.37
N VAL A 16 -3.52 -25.17 4.30
CA VAL A 16 -2.59 -26.27 4.63
C VAL A 16 -1.36 -26.31 3.70
N GLY A 17 -1.33 -25.52 2.61
CA GLY A 17 -0.23 -25.49 1.64
C GLY A 17 0.52 -24.16 1.46
N TRP A 18 0.15 -23.05 2.12
CA TRP A 18 0.81 -21.75 1.88
C TRP A 18 2.06 -21.58 2.75
N LYS A 19 3.24 -21.71 2.14
CA LYS A 19 4.52 -21.39 2.80
C LYS A 19 4.89 -19.92 2.55
N ILE A 20 4.65 -19.06 3.53
CA ILE A 20 5.06 -17.65 3.45
C ILE A 20 6.58 -17.53 3.50
N ARG A 21 7.12 -16.69 2.61
CA ARG A 21 8.56 -16.44 2.54
C ARG A 21 9.04 -15.68 3.77
N LYS A 22 10.15 -16.13 4.37
CA LYS A 22 10.80 -15.45 5.51
C LYS A 22 11.12 -13.98 5.25
N SER A 23 11.39 -13.61 4.00
CA SER A 23 11.61 -12.21 3.60
C SER A 23 10.39 -11.32 3.85
N LEU A 24 9.18 -11.82 3.59
CA LEU A 24 7.93 -11.09 3.85
C LEU A 24 7.68 -10.97 5.37
N LEU A 25 7.99 -12.02 6.12
CA LEU A 25 7.92 -11.98 7.60
C LEU A 25 8.90 -10.94 8.17
N ASN A 26 10.12 -10.88 7.66
CA ASN A 26 11.08 -9.86 8.10
C ASN A 26 10.58 -8.44 7.80
N PHE A 27 9.88 -8.25 6.69
CA PHE A 27 9.32 -6.94 6.32
C PHE A 27 8.20 -6.50 7.26
N VAL A 28 7.22 -7.37 7.53
CA VAL A 28 6.10 -7.02 8.43
C VAL A 28 6.52 -6.89 9.89
N ASN A 29 7.56 -7.62 10.32
CA ASN A 29 8.14 -7.47 11.66
C ASN A 29 9.12 -6.28 11.76
N GLY A 30 9.17 -5.40 10.76
CA GLY A 30 10.03 -4.20 10.77
C GLY A 30 11.54 -4.47 10.73
N LYS A 31 11.98 -5.70 10.46
CA LYS A 31 13.41 -6.07 10.44
C LYS A 31 14.12 -5.57 9.18
N VAL A 32 13.36 -5.35 8.10
CA VAL A 32 13.82 -4.77 6.85
C VAL A 32 12.72 -3.88 6.26
N PRO A 33 13.05 -2.71 5.68
CA PRO A 33 14.36 -2.05 5.67
C PRO A 33 14.80 -1.61 7.09
N PRO A 34 16.01 -1.04 7.28
CA PRO A 34 16.50 -0.60 8.60
C PRO A 34 15.62 0.43 9.33
N CYS A 35 14.79 1.19 8.60
CA CYS A 35 13.79 2.10 9.14
C CYS A 35 12.37 1.49 9.17
N GLY A 36 12.27 0.17 9.00
CA GLY A 36 11.00 -0.55 9.05
C GLY A 36 10.40 -0.49 10.44
N MET A 37 9.07 -0.41 10.49
CA MET A 37 8.32 -0.56 11.74
C MET A 37 7.65 -1.92 11.77
N ASP A 38 7.53 -2.51 12.97
CA ASP A 38 6.69 -3.69 13.16
C ASP A 38 5.23 -3.31 12.88
N TRP A 39 4.60 -4.03 11.97
CA TRP A 39 3.26 -3.73 11.50
C TRP A 39 2.22 -3.85 12.62
N GLN A 40 2.48 -4.64 13.66
CA GLN A 40 1.61 -4.71 14.85
C GLN A 40 1.44 -3.34 15.54
N ASN A 41 2.35 -2.39 15.30
CA ASN A 41 2.34 -1.04 15.87
C ASN A 41 1.86 0.05 14.89
N VAL A 42 1.32 -0.31 13.72
CA VAL A 42 0.84 0.67 12.73
C VAL A 42 -0.57 0.34 12.25
N TYR A 43 -1.31 1.39 11.89
CA TYR A 43 -2.66 1.22 11.33
C TYR A 43 -2.66 1.19 9.80
N LYS A 44 -1.69 1.88 9.18
CA LYS A 44 -1.61 2.08 7.73
C LYS A 44 -0.18 1.92 7.27
N VAL A 45 -0.02 1.32 6.10
CA VAL A 45 1.27 1.19 5.42
C VAL A 45 1.18 1.89 4.08
N TYR A 46 2.13 2.77 3.80
CA TYR A 46 2.28 3.41 2.50
C TYR A 46 3.47 2.81 1.78
N THR A 47 3.29 2.44 0.50
CA THR A 47 4.37 1.88 -0.33
C THR A 47 4.27 2.38 -1.77
N PRO A 48 5.39 2.77 -2.39
CA PRO A 48 5.41 2.93 -3.84
C PRO A 48 5.25 1.55 -4.50
N PHE A 49 4.47 1.49 -5.58
CA PHE A 49 4.26 0.27 -6.36
C PHE A 49 4.50 0.55 -7.84
N MET A 50 5.34 -0.27 -8.48
CA MET A 50 5.67 -0.15 -9.90
C MET A 50 4.77 -1.08 -10.72
N LEU A 51 3.88 -0.50 -11.52
CA LEU A 51 3.13 -1.19 -12.56
C LEU A 51 4.08 -1.45 -13.73
N THR A 52 4.87 -2.51 -13.62
CA THR A 52 6.11 -2.72 -14.39
C THR A 52 5.89 -2.72 -15.89
N LYS A 53 4.80 -3.35 -16.36
CA LYS A 53 4.43 -3.37 -17.78
C LYS A 53 4.22 -1.97 -18.37
N TYR A 54 3.80 -1.02 -17.53
CA TYR A 54 3.46 0.34 -17.91
C TYR A 54 4.53 1.36 -17.51
N LYS A 55 5.58 0.91 -16.79
CA LYS A 55 6.65 1.76 -16.23
C LYS A 55 6.07 2.94 -15.44
N HIS A 56 5.01 2.68 -14.67
CA HIS A 56 4.26 3.71 -13.97
C HIS A 56 4.25 3.43 -12.46
N TRP A 57 4.60 4.45 -11.68
CA TRP A 57 4.58 4.38 -10.22
C TRP A 57 3.22 4.86 -9.70
N VAL A 58 2.65 4.10 -8.78
CA VAL A 58 1.47 4.48 -7.99
C VAL A 58 1.80 4.41 -6.50
N ALA A 59 1.14 5.23 -5.68
CA ALA A 59 1.24 5.12 -4.24
C ALA A 59 0.13 4.19 -3.76
N VAL A 60 0.49 3.19 -2.96
CA VAL A 60 -0.44 2.23 -2.39
C VAL A 60 -0.52 2.47 -0.89
N MET A 61 -1.73 2.69 -0.38
CA MET A 61 -2.02 2.68 1.06
C MET A 61 -2.76 1.41 1.40
N ILE A 62 -2.22 0.69 2.36
CA ILE A 62 -2.77 -0.54 2.91
C ILE A 62 -3.31 -0.18 4.29
N ASP A 63 -4.63 -0.22 4.46
CA ASP A 63 -5.28 -0.01 5.75
C ASP A 63 -5.45 -1.36 6.45
N LEU A 64 -4.65 -1.58 7.49
CA LEU A 64 -4.62 -2.84 8.24
C LEU A 64 -5.84 -3.00 9.14
N VAL A 65 -6.57 -1.91 9.45
CA VAL A 65 -7.75 -1.95 10.31
C VAL A 65 -9.00 -2.18 9.47
N LEU A 66 -9.15 -1.42 8.39
CA LEU A 66 -10.28 -1.52 7.48
C LEU A 66 -10.15 -2.67 6.47
N CYS A 67 -8.98 -3.32 6.42
CA CYS A 67 -8.68 -4.38 5.47
C CYS A 67 -8.94 -3.94 4.02
N GLU A 68 -8.40 -2.78 3.63
CA GLU A 68 -8.57 -2.21 2.29
C GLU A 68 -7.24 -1.73 1.70
N ILE A 69 -7.19 -1.66 0.37
CA ILE A 69 -6.05 -1.15 -0.38
C ILE A 69 -6.54 0.03 -1.21
N LYS A 70 -5.93 1.20 -1.02
CA LYS A 70 -6.15 2.38 -1.84
C LYS A 70 -4.98 2.63 -2.76
N VAL A 71 -5.27 2.96 -4.01
CA VAL A 71 -4.29 3.28 -5.04
C VAL A 71 -4.44 4.74 -5.42
N TYR A 72 -3.37 5.50 -5.23
CA TYR A 72 -3.28 6.90 -5.66
C TYR A 72 -2.43 6.96 -6.92
N ASP A 73 -3.11 7.23 -8.03
CA ASP A 73 -2.54 7.20 -9.37
C ASP A 73 -2.57 8.61 -9.96
N SER A 74 -1.40 9.18 -10.21
CA SER A 74 -1.26 10.53 -10.79
C SER A 74 -1.51 10.56 -12.30
N LYS A 75 -1.76 9.43 -12.98
CA LYS A 75 -2.00 9.39 -14.42
C LYS A 75 -3.05 8.34 -14.78
N VAL A 76 -4.29 8.56 -14.31
CA VAL A 76 -5.39 7.60 -14.50
C VAL A 76 -5.72 7.30 -15.97
N SER A 77 -5.40 8.22 -16.88
CA SER A 77 -5.58 8.04 -18.33
C SER A 77 -4.65 7.00 -18.95
N LEU A 78 -3.59 6.58 -18.25
CA LEU A 78 -2.61 5.64 -18.77
C LEU A 78 -3.09 4.18 -18.68
N ILE A 79 -3.79 3.83 -17.59
CA ILE A 79 -4.11 2.44 -17.26
C ILE A 79 -5.55 2.35 -16.75
N PRO A 80 -6.43 1.55 -17.39
CA PRO A 80 -7.79 1.30 -16.91
C PRO A 80 -7.85 0.74 -15.48
N ASP A 81 -8.96 1.01 -14.78
CA ASP A 81 -9.14 0.67 -13.35
C ASP A 81 -9.07 -0.84 -13.06
N ASP A 82 -9.71 -1.64 -13.90
CA ASP A 82 -9.70 -3.11 -13.83
C ASP A 82 -8.28 -3.68 -13.95
N ILE A 83 -7.45 -3.12 -14.83
CA ILE A 83 -6.06 -3.56 -15.00
C ILE A 83 -5.21 -3.24 -13.77
N VAL A 84 -5.38 -2.07 -13.15
CA VAL A 84 -4.67 -1.76 -11.89
C VAL A 84 -5.10 -2.71 -10.78
N LYS A 85 -6.39 -3.03 -10.69
CA LYS A 85 -6.89 -4.01 -9.71
C LYS A 85 -6.30 -5.41 -9.96
N GLU A 86 -6.15 -5.82 -11.22
CA GLU A 86 -5.51 -7.09 -11.58
C GLU A 86 -4.03 -7.13 -11.15
N GLU A 87 -3.27 -6.08 -11.46
CA GLU A 87 -1.85 -5.97 -11.09
C GLU A 87 -1.63 -5.97 -9.57
N LEU A 88 -2.56 -5.40 -8.79
CA LEU A 88 -2.52 -5.40 -7.32
C LEU A 88 -3.21 -6.60 -6.66
N ALA A 89 -3.92 -7.45 -7.41
CA ALA A 89 -4.64 -8.60 -6.87
C ALA A 89 -3.77 -9.53 -6.00
N PRO A 90 -2.48 -9.78 -6.32
CA PRO A 90 -1.60 -10.55 -5.45
C PRO A 90 -1.47 -9.97 -4.04
N LEU A 91 -1.47 -8.63 -3.88
CA LEU A 91 -1.43 -7.99 -2.55
C LEU A 91 -2.71 -8.25 -1.78
N SER A 92 -3.87 -8.06 -2.42
CA SER A 92 -5.20 -8.29 -1.85
C SER A 92 -5.36 -9.70 -1.27
N ILE A 93 -4.76 -10.71 -1.92
CA ILE A 93 -4.84 -12.11 -1.49
C ILE A 93 -3.75 -12.45 -0.46
N THR A 94 -2.54 -11.90 -0.61
CA THR A 94 -1.39 -12.28 0.22
C THR A 94 -1.43 -11.64 1.61
N LEU A 95 -1.88 -10.38 1.71
CA LEU A 95 -1.91 -9.63 2.96
C LEU A 95 -2.69 -10.35 4.09
N PRO A 96 -3.93 -10.83 3.89
CA PRO A 96 -4.65 -11.59 4.91
C PRO A 96 -3.86 -12.78 5.48
N ASN A 97 -3.21 -13.55 4.59
CA ASN A 97 -2.48 -14.75 5.00
C ASN A 97 -1.18 -14.39 5.73
N LEU A 98 -0.51 -13.32 5.27
CA LEU A 98 0.70 -12.80 5.91
C LEU A 98 0.43 -12.32 7.33
N LEU A 99 -0.65 -11.55 7.51
CA LEU A 99 -1.06 -11.02 8.82
C LEU A 99 -1.55 -12.12 9.76
N ASN A 100 -2.23 -13.15 9.24
CA ASN A 100 -2.58 -14.34 10.03
C ASN A 100 -1.33 -15.09 10.52
N THR A 101 -0.22 -15.07 9.79
CA THR A 101 0.99 -15.82 10.18
C THR A 101 1.73 -15.16 11.34
N ILE A 102 1.44 -13.89 11.62
CA ILE A 102 1.99 -13.12 12.74
C ILE A 102 0.92 -12.83 13.80
N ASP A 103 -0.21 -13.55 13.75
CA ASP A 103 -1.31 -13.43 14.71
C ASP A 103 -1.87 -11.99 14.86
N PHE A 104 -1.77 -11.17 13.81
CA PHE A 104 -2.09 -9.73 13.84
C PHE A 104 -3.52 -9.42 14.36
N TYR A 105 -4.47 -10.32 14.10
CA TYR A 105 -5.88 -10.16 14.49
C TYR A 105 -6.29 -11.02 15.70
N GLU A 106 -5.37 -11.77 16.32
CA GLU A 106 -5.70 -12.63 17.48
C GLU A 106 -5.89 -11.82 18.77
N GLU A 107 -5.40 -10.58 18.83
CA GLU A 107 -5.75 -9.62 19.87
C GLU A 107 -6.94 -8.77 19.39
N GLY A 108 -8.11 -8.98 19.98
CA GLY A 108 -9.42 -8.45 19.52
C GLY A 108 -9.53 -6.92 19.32
N VAL A 109 -8.50 -6.12 19.58
CA VAL A 109 -8.49 -4.67 19.32
C VAL A 109 -8.66 -4.37 17.83
N TYR A 110 -7.97 -5.10 16.95
CA TYR A 110 -8.03 -4.84 15.50
C TYR A 110 -9.15 -5.60 14.81
N ALA A 111 -9.41 -6.85 15.23
CA ALA A 111 -10.46 -7.68 14.65
C ALA A 111 -11.85 -7.06 14.81
N ASN A 112 -12.11 -6.42 15.96
CA ASN A 112 -13.42 -5.79 16.24
C ASN A 112 -13.67 -4.49 15.44
N ASN A 113 -12.60 -3.87 14.93
CA ASN A 113 -12.70 -2.64 14.15
C ASN A 113 -12.82 -2.90 12.64
N CYS A 114 -12.57 -4.13 12.20
CA CYS A 114 -12.81 -4.52 10.83
C CYS A 114 -14.27 -4.94 10.65
N SER A 115 -15.05 -4.18 9.88
CA SER A 115 -16.42 -4.55 9.54
C SER A 115 -16.52 -5.67 8.50
N ARG A 116 -15.39 -6.25 8.10
CA ARG A 116 -15.26 -7.26 7.05
C ARG A 116 -14.55 -8.49 7.61
N ASP A 117 -14.75 -9.60 6.92
CA ASP A 117 -13.97 -10.81 7.13
C ASP A 117 -12.51 -10.52 6.73
N TRP A 118 -11.66 -10.15 7.70
CA TRP A 118 -10.26 -9.76 7.46
C TRP A 118 -9.45 -10.84 6.73
N TRP A 119 -9.90 -12.10 6.80
CA TRP A 119 -9.30 -13.23 6.10
C TRP A 119 -9.64 -13.27 4.60
N CYS A 120 -10.67 -12.58 4.11
CA CYS A 120 -11.00 -12.53 2.68
C CYS A 120 -10.05 -11.63 1.88
N PRO A 121 -9.98 -11.75 0.54
CA PRO A 121 -9.24 -10.80 -0.29
C PRO A 121 -9.74 -9.36 -0.05
N TRP A 122 -8.80 -8.44 0.14
CA TRP A 122 -9.11 -7.04 0.46
C TRP A 122 -9.55 -6.26 -0.79
N PRO A 123 -10.57 -5.40 -0.71
CA PRO A 123 -10.93 -4.52 -1.82
C PRO A 123 -9.77 -3.61 -2.20
N ILE A 124 -9.64 -3.37 -3.51
CA ILE A 124 -8.71 -2.40 -4.08
C ILE A 124 -9.54 -1.27 -4.69
N GLU A 125 -9.28 -0.04 -4.28
CA GLU A 125 -9.96 1.16 -4.77
C GLU A 125 -8.95 2.16 -5.30
N ARG A 126 -9.14 2.63 -6.54
CA ARG A 126 -8.38 3.77 -7.06
C ARG A 126 -9.07 5.06 -6.63
N VAL A 127 -8.31 5.93 -5.98
CA VAL A 127 -8.82 7.17 -5.39
C VAL A 127 -8.50 8.35 -6.30
N ASP A 128 -9.44 9.29 -6.40
CA ASP A 128 -9.22 10.55 -7.12
C ASP A 128 -8.18 11.42 -6.38
N VAL A 129 -7.16 11.84 -7.11
CA VAL A 129 -6.01 12.60 -6.61
C VAL A 129 -5.52 13.56 -7.70
N PRO A 130 -4.73 14.59 -7.34
CA PRO A 130 -4.14 15.46 -8.35
C PRO A 130 -3.48 14.70 -9.50
N GLN A 131 -3.65 15.15 -10.74
CA GLN A 131 -3.12 14.43 -11.90
C GLN A 131 -1.87 15.12 -12.44
N GLN A 132 -0.92 14.33 -12.92
CA GLN A 132 0.26 14.82 -13.63
C GLN A 132 -0.09 15.12 -15.09
N SER A 133 0.46 16.21 -15.62
CA SER A 133 0.30 16.56 -17.04
C SER A 133 1.35 15.91 -17.95
N ASN A 134 2.50 15.49 -17.41
CA ASN A 134 3.61 14.92 -18.18
C ASN A 134 3.72 13.39 -18.04
N GLU A 135 4.81 12.82 -18.53
CA GLU A 135 5.06 11.36 -18.53
C GLU A 135 6.09 10.91 -17.48
N GLY A 136 6.76 11.84 -16.80
CA GLY A 136 7.94 11.54 -15.98
C GLY A 136 7.82 11.77 -14.48
N ASP A 137 6.81 12.52 -14.02
CA ASP A 137 6.74 12.93 -12.62
C ASP A 137 6.05 11.91 -11.69
N CYS A 138 5.61 10.74 -12.18
CA CYS A 138 4.83 9.79 -11.37
C CYS A 138 5.54 9.37 -10.08
N GLY A 139 6.86 9.13 -10.14
CA GLY A 139 7.66 8.86 -8.94
C GLY A 139 7.62 10.00 -7.91
N MET A 140 7.67 11.25 -8.37
CA MET A 140 7.60 12.41 -7.48
C MET A 140 6.21 12.62 -6.88
N PHE A 141 5.16 12.41 -7.68
CA PHE A 141 3.79 12.43 -7.15
C PHE A 141 3.61 11.36 -6.08
N VAL A 142 4.09 10.13 -6.31
CA VAL A 142 4.05 9.05 -5.31
C VAL A 142 4.72 9.45 -4.00
N LEU A 143 5.95 9.98 -4.06
CA LEU A 143 6.66 10.43 -2.87
C LEU A 143 5.89 11.53 -2.12
N LYS A 144 5.37 12.53 -2.85
CA LYS A 144 4.61 13.63 -2.24
C LYS A 144 3.29 13.17 -1.65
N TYR A 145 2.58 12.22 -2.26
CA TYR A 145 1.36 11.64 -1.68
C TYR A 145 1.65 10.98 -0.34
N ILE A 146 2.68 10.13 -0.30
CA ILE A 146 3.05 9.40 0.91
C ILE A 146 3.48 10.39 2.01
N GLU A 147 4.32 11.36 1.69
CA GLU A 147 4.78 12.39 2.63
C GLU A 147 3.61 13.19 3.22
N LEU A 148 2.74 13.74 2.36
CA LEU A 148 1.62 14.58 2.81
C LEU A 148 0.57 13.77 3.58
N PHE A 149 0.23 12.55 3.13
CA PHE A 149 -0.69 11.70 3.88
C PHE A 149 -0.14 11.30 5.24
N SER A 150 1.15 10.98 5.34
CA SER A 150 1.80 10.67 6.62
C SER A 150 1.77 11.86 7.58
N ALA A 151 1.88 13.08 7.04
CA ALA A 151 1.73 14.32 7.79
C ALA A 151 0.27 14.79 8.00
N LYS A 152 -0.73 14.04 7.52
CA LYS A 152 -2.16 14.41 7.52
C LYS A 152 -2.44 15.76 6.85
N LEU A 153 -1.69 16.08 5.80
CA LEU A 153 -1.82 17.29 5.01
C LEU A 153 -2.58 17.03 3.70
N PRO A 154 -3.32 18.03 3.18
CA PRO A 154 -4.04 17.89 1.92
C PRO A 154 -3.08 17.83 0.72
N LEU A 155 -3.51 17.18 -0.36
CA LEU A 155 -2.74 17.06 -1.60
C LEU A 155 -2.80 18.31 -2.50
N ALA A 156 -3.38 19.42 -2.04
CA ALA A 156 -3.59 20.62 -2.85
C ALA A 156 -2.30 21.19 -3.47
N THR A 157 -1.14 20.93 -2.84
CA THR A 157 0.17 21.37 -3.36
C THR A 157 0.77 20.42 -4.41
N CYS A 158 0.22 19.22 -4.61
CA CYS A 158 0.69 18.25 -5.60
C CYS A 158 0.21 18.64 -7.01
N THR A 159 0.77 19.69 -7.56
CA THR A 159 0.45 20.18 -8.91
C THR A 159 1.64 20.00 -9.83
N SER A 160 1.42 19.90 -11.14
CA SER A 160 2.51 19.84 -12.12
C SER A 160 3.40 21.09 -12.07
N GLN A 161 2.87 22.24 -11.65
CA GLN A 161 3.61 23.49 -11.46
C GLN A 161 4.61 23.39 -10.30
N ASN A 162 4.29 22.66 -9.23
CA ASN A 162 5.16 22.51 -8.07
C ASN A 162 6.18 21.37 -8.22
N MET A 163 6.00 20.44 -9.18
CA MET A 163 6.92 19.31 -9.37
C MET A 163 8.38 19.69 -9.61
N PRO A 164 8.72 20.73 -10.42
CA PRO A 164 10.11 21.17 -10.55
C PRO A 164 10.73 21.57 -9.22
N PHE A 165 9.99 22.30 -8.37
CA PHE A 165 10.45 22.67 -7.03
C PHE A 165 10.62 21.45 -6.14
N PHE A 166 9.64 20.53 -6.10
CA PHE A 166 9.76 19.31 -5.29
C PHE A 166 10.92 18.42 -5.71
N ARG A 167 11.21 18.29 -7.01
CA ARG A 167 12.38 17.58 -7.50
C ARG A 167 13.68 18.20 -7.01
N LEU A 168 13.81 19.53 -7.12
CA LEU A 168 15.00 20.24 -6.65
C LEU A 168 15.16 20.18 -5.13
N LYS A 169 14.07 20.35 -4.38
CA LYS A 169 14.04 20.22 -2.92
C LYS A 169 14.53 18.84 -2.48
N LEU A 170 13.96 17.77 -3.04
CA LEU A 170 14.35 16.40 -2.72
C LEU A 170 15.82 16.13 -3.09
N ALA A 171 16.27 16.58 -4.26
CA ALA A 171 17.67 16.45 -4.67
C ALA A 171 18.60 17.17 -3.68
N ALA A 172 18.26 18.39 -3.25
CA ALA A 172 19.04 19.15 -2.28
C ALA A 172 19.05 18.51 -0.88
N GLU A 173 17.95 17.91 -0.44
CA GLU A 173 17.87 17.15 0.83
C GLU A 173 18.73 15.88 0.76
N ILE A 174 18.71 15.16 -0.36
CA ILE A 174 19.56 13.98 -0.58
C ILE A 174 21.05 14.38 -0.59
N THR A 175 21.40 15.43 -1.32
CA THR A 175 22.81 15.89 -1.43
C THR A 175 23.37 16.37 -0.09
N ARG A 176 22.55 17.00 0.76
CA ARG A 176 22.97 17.45 2.09
C ARG A 176 22.98 16.35 3.15
N GLY A 177 22.36 15.20 2.86
CA GLY A 177 22.21 14.09 3.80
C GLY A 177 20.94 14.18 4.65
N ASP A 178 20.21 15.29 4.62
CA ASP A 178 18.98 15.54 5.38
C ASP A 178 17.91 14.45 5.15
N ALA A 179 17.90 13.81 3.97
CA ALA A 179 16.94 12.75 3.64
C ALA A 179 17.17 11.42 4.39
N TYR A 180 18.32 11.24 5.05
CA TYR A 180 18.72 9.97 5.67
C TYR A 180 18.72 9.99 7.21
N PHE A 181 18.44 11.14 7.82
CA PHE A 181 18.38 11.29 9.27
C PHE A 181 16.91 11.39 9.73
N PRO A 182 16.41 10.43 10.52
CA PRO A 182 15.07 10.49 11.11
C PRO A 182 14.94 11.59 12.17
#